data_AF-G8RLA4-F1
#
_entry.id   AF-G8RLA4-F1
#
_cell.length_a   1.000
_cell.length_b   1.000
_cell.length_c   1.000
_cell.angle_alpha   90.00
_cell.angle_beta   90.00
_cell.angle_gamma   90.00
#
_symmetry.space_group_name_H-M   'P 1'
#
loop_
_entity.id
_entity.type
_entity.pdbx_description
1 polymer ?
#
loop_
_entity_poly.entity_id
_entity_poly.type
_entity_poly.pdbx_seq_one_letter_code
_entity_poly.pdbx_strand_id
1 'polypeptide(L)' 'MGFAQSPYGGVVLFFIFGLGTKQKYLGAGDVRACPRCHDTTQWTRMRQFKQFTLFFVPVARWKRQQFEVCGICGTTVAA' A
#
# COMPACT_ATOMS: atom_id res chain seq x y z
N MET A 1 28.84 -5.37 18.05
CA MET A 1 27.71 -5.93 17.28
C MET A 1 26.45 -5.30 17.83
N GLY A 2 25.98 -4.24 17.17
CA GLY A 2 24.93 -3.37 17.67
C GLY A 2 23.56 -3.76 17.15
N PHE A 3 22.65 -4.09 18.06
CA PHE A 3 21.22 -3.86 17.90
C PHE A 3 20.80 -2.97 19.07
N ALA A 4 21.05 -1.67 18.93
CA ALA A 4 20.45 -0.66 19.80
C ALA A 4 18.98 -0.49 19.35
N GLN A 5 18.13 -1.41 19.77
CA GLN A 5 16.69 -1.15 19.80
C GLN A 5 16.45 -0.30 21.03
N SER A 6 16.16 0.98 20.82
CA SER A 6 15.74 1.91 21.87
C SER A 6 14.21 2.00 21.84
N PRO A 7 13.47 1.34 22.76
CA PRO A 7 12.01 1.33 22.70
C PRO A 7 11.33 2.48 23.45
N TYR A 8 12.04 3.40 24.12
CA TYR A 8 11.38 4.47 24.89
C TYR A 8 12.20 5.78 24.90
N GLY A 9 11.82 6.73 24.04
CA GLY A 9 12.14 8.16 24.19
C GLY A 9 10.95 8.87 24.86
N GLY A 10 11.12 9.31 26.10
CA GLY A 10 10.05 9.81 26.97
C GLY A 10 9.59 11.27 26.73
N VAL A 11 8.26 11.41 26.74
CA VAL A 11 7.36 12.47 27.29
C VAL A 11 7.65 13.97 27.05
N VAL A 12 6.82 14.63 26.21
CA VAL A 12 5.91 15.77 26.54
C VAL A 12 4.84 15.87 25.44
N LEU A 13 3.54 15.83 25.78
CA LEU A 13 2.36 15.74 24.89
C LEU A 13 2.38 14.52 23.94
N PHE A 14 1.74 13.42 24.37
CA PHE A 14 1.65 12.13 23.67
C PHE A 14 0.94 12.20 22.30
N PHE A 15 1.42 12.93 21.29
CA PHE A 15 0.88 12.78 19.93
C PHE A 15 1.30 11.41 19.36
N ILE A 16 0.55 10.36 19.67
CA ILE A 16 0.74 9.03 19.07
C ILE A 16 0.25 9.13 17.62
N PHE A 17 1.13 9.48 16.69
CA PHE A 17 0.80 9.42 15.27
C PHE A 17 1.40 8.16 14.62
N GLY A 18 0.61 7.53 13.76
CA GLY A 18 0.97 6.38 12.96
C GLY A 18 0.73 6.70 11.49
N LEU A 19 1.74 6.46 10.66
CA LEU A 19 1.62 6.51 9.20
C LEU A 19 1.51 5.08 8.68
N GLY A 20 0.35 4.68 8.18
CA GLY A 20 0.10 3.37 7.61
C GLY A 20 -0.16 3.44 6.11
N THR A 21 0.46 2.57 5.32
CA THR A 21 0.02 2.29 3.95
C THR A 21 -0.93 1.11 3.99
N LYS A 22 -2.18 1.32 3.57
CA LYS A 22 -3.17 0.25 3.44
C LYS A 22 -3.38 -0.05 1.97
N GLN A 23 -3.40 -1.33 1.63
CA GLN A 23 -3.72 -1.82 0.29
C GLN A 23 -5.11 -2.45 0.34
N LYS A 24 -5.94 -2.13 -0.65
CA LYS A 24 -7.27 -2.69 -0.84
C LYS A 24 -7.33 -3.33 -2.21
N TYR A 25 -7.72 -4.60 -2.22
CA TYR A 25 -8.05 -5.32 -3.44
C TYR A 25 -9.33 -4.72 -4.04
N LEU A 26 -9.28 -4.29 -5.30
CA LEU A 26 -10.41 -3.68 -6.00
C LEU A 26 -11.17 -4.68 -6.88
N GLY A 27 -10.64 -5.87 -7.10
CA GLY A 27 -11.23 -6.87 -7.98
C GLY A 27 -10.31 -7.27 -9.13
N ALA A 28 -10.79 -8.21 -9.94
CA ALA A 28 -10.24 -8.42 -11.27
C ALA A 28 -10.54 -7.16 -12.10
N GLY A 29 -9.49 -6.58 -12.68
CA GLY A 29 -9.55 -5.50 -13.66
C GLY A 29 -9.67 -6.05 -15.08
N ASP A 30 -9.25 -5.24 -16.05
CA ASP A 30 -9.35 -5.59 -17.47
C ASP A 30 -8.43 -6.75 -17.87
N VAL A 31 -8.85 -7.49 -18.89
CA VAL A 31 -8.00 -8.50 -19.55
C VAL A 31 -7.15 -7.78 -20.58
N ARG A 32 -5.83 -7.69 -20.34
CA ARG A 32 -4.90 -7.01 -21.25
C ARG A 32 -3.68 -7.88 -21.53
N ALA A 33 -3.11 -7.72 -22.71
CA ALA A 33 -1.85 -8.36 -23.09
C ALA A 33 -0.73 -7.83 -22.20
N CYS A 34 -0.05 -8.75 -21.53
CA CYS A 34 1.05 -8.46 -20.63
C CYS A 34 2.32 -8.13 -21.44
N PRO A 35 2.96 -6.96 -21.27
CA PRO A 35 4.18 -6.63 -22.01
C PRO A 35 5.39 -7.50 -21.62
N ARG A 36 5.29 -8.24 -20.50
CA ARG A 36 6.31 -9.17 -20.01
C ARG A 36 6.09 -10.61 -20.46
N CYS A 37 4.83 -11.04 -20.42
CA CYS A 37 4.44 -12.42 -20.65
C CYS A 37 3.88 -12.66 -22.06
N HIS A 38 3.58 -11.60 -22.82
CA HIS A 38 2.95 -11.61 -24.14
C HIS A 38 1.60 -12.34 -24.24
N ASP A 39 1.15 -13.00 -23.17
CA ASP A 39 -0.18 -13.57 -23.04
C ASP A 39 -1.23 -12.56 -22.56
N THR A 40 -2.47 -12.79 -22.98
CA THR A 40 -3.64 -12.07 -22.49
C THR A 40 -4.04 -12.60 -21.13
N THR A 41 -4.00 -11.74 -20.12
CA THR A 41 -4.26 -12.14 -18.74
C THR A 41 -5.14 -11.14 -18.02
N GLN A 42 -5.86 -11.61 -17.01
CA GLN A 42 -6.66 -10.75 -16.15
C GLN A 42 -5.73 -9.95 -15.23
N TRP A 43 -5.80 -8.63 -15.31
CA TRP A 43 -5.04 -7.76 -14.44
C TRP A 43 -5.78 -7.55 -13.13
N THR A 44 -5.15 -7.85 -12.02
CA THR A 44 -5.72 -7.64 -10.69
C THR A 44 -5.60 -6.17 -10.30
N ARG A 45 -6.71 -5.49 -10.03
CA ARG A 45 -6.69 -4.09 -9.60
C ARG A 45 -6.52 -3.98 -8.10
N MET A 46 -5.52 -3.23 -7.68
CA MET A 46 -5.23 -2.94 -6.29
C MET A 46 -5.17 -1.42 -6.08
N ARG A 47 -5.56 -0.97 -4.89
CA ARG A 47 -5.52 0.43 -4.51
C ARG A 47 -4.82 0.58 -3.18
N GLN A 48 -3.77 1.37 -3.15
CA GLN A 48 -3.10 1.77 -1.94
C GLN A 48 -3.55 3.15 -1.51
N PHE A 49 -3.73 3.34 -0.22
CA PHE A 49 -4.00 4.62 0.40
C PHE A 49 -3.10 4.79 1.61
N LYS A 50 -2.60 6.01 1.80
CA LYS A 50 -1.90 6.40 3.02
C LYS A 50 -2.95 6.82 4.04
N GLN A 51 -2.89 6.22 5.21
CA GLN A 51 -3.74 6.52 6.35
C GLN A 51 -2.85 7.07 7.46
N PHE A 52 -3.17 8.27 7.91
CA PHE A 52 -2.59 8.87 9.10
C PHE A 52 -3.55 8.66 10.26
N THR A 53 -3.05 7.99 11.29
CA THR A 53 -3.75 7.76 12.55
C THR A 53 -3.12 8.62 13.62
N LEU A 54 -3.90 9.41 14.34
CA LEU A 54 -3.44 10.18 15.50
C LEU A 54 -4.25 9.72 16.71
N PHE A 55 -3.61 9.34 17.81
CA PHE A 55 -4.26 8.72 18.97
C PHE A 55 -5.19 7.57 18.57
N PHE A 56 -4.76 6.72 17.64
CA PHE A 56 -5.56 5.62 17.07
C PHE A 56 -6.79 6.05 16.25
N VAL A 57 -7.09 7.35 16.16
CA VAL A 57 -8.15 7.90 15.30
C VAL A 57 -7.59 8.14 13.90
N PRO A 58 -8.13 7.52 12.84
CA PRO A 58 -7.72 7.81 11.47
C PRO A 58 -8.18 9.21 11.06
N VAL A 59 -7.30 10.21 11.14
CA VAL A 59 -7.66 11.63 10.92
C VAL A 59 -7.67 11.99 9.44
N ALA A 60 -6.77 11.39 8.66
CA ALA A 60 -6.62 11.75 7.26
C ALA A 60 -6.19 10.57 6.40
N ARG A 61 -6.84 10.44 5.24
CA ARG A 61 -6.56 9.42 4.22
C ARG A 61 -6.23 10.11 2.91
N TRP A 62 -5.01 9.92 2.40
CA TRP A 62 -4.53 10.59 1.18
C TRP A 62 -3.68 9.67 0.31
N LYS A 63 -3.25 10.17 -0.86
CA LYS A 63 -2.53 9.40 -1.89
C LYS A 63 -3.20 8.06 -2.24
N ARG A 64 -4.39 8.15 -2.85
CA ARG A 64 -5.08 6.98 -3.44
C ARG A 64 -4.35 6.60 -4.73
N GLN A 65 -3.43 5.64 -4.66
CA GLN A 65 -2.71 5.13 -5.83
C GLN A 65 -3.36 3.82 -6.29
N GLN A 66 -3.74 3.75 -7.55
CA GLN A 66 -4.25 2.53 -8.17
C GLN A 66 -3.11 1.89 -8.96
N PHE A 67 -2.97 0.59 -8.80
CA PHE A 67 -2.01 -0.21 -9.53
C PHE A 67 -2.68 -1.50 -9.95
N GLU A 68 -2.27 -2.00 -11.10
CA GLU A 68 -2.74 -3.24 -11.68
C GLU A 68 -1.59 -4.25 -11.64
N VAL A 69 -1.90 -5.45 -11.19
CA VAL A 69 -0.94 -6.53 -11.02
C VAL A 69 -1.32 -7.66 -11.95
N CYS A 70 -0.43 -8.05 -12.85
CA CYS A 70 -0.64 -9.20 -13.70
C CYS A 70 -0.80 -10.47 -12.86
N GLY A 71 -1.88 -11.22 -13.06
CA GLY A 71 -2.15 -12.46 -12.32
C GLY A 71 -1.19 -13.61 -12.63
N ILE A 72 -0.43 -13.54 -13.73
CA ILE A 72 0.50 -14.60 -14.16
C ILE A 72 1.93 -14.32 -13.70
N CYS A 73 2.50 -13.17 -14.07
CA CYS A 73 3.91 -12.86 -13.78
C CYS A 73 4.11 -11.91 -12.59
N GLY A 74 3.03 -11.36 -12.02
CA GLY A 74 3.12 -10.40 -10.93
C GLY A 74 3.67 -9.02 -11.33
N THR A 75 3.79 -8.72 -12.64
CA THR A 75 4.20 -7.38 -13.07
C THR A 75 3.19 -6.35 -12.58
N THR A 76 3.68 -5.30 -11.94
CA THR A 76 2.85 -4.21 -11.43
C THR A 76 2.97 -3.02 -12.37
N VAL A 77 1.84 -2.45 -12.77
CA VAL A 77 1.78 -1.23 -13.56
C VAL A 77 0.92 -0.21 -12.82
N ALA A 78 1.31 1.05 -12.87
CA ALA A 78 0.44 2.13 -12.42
C ALA A 78 -0.74 2.20 -13.40
N ALA A 79 -1.96 2.21 -12.86
CA ALA A 79 -3.19 2.32 -13.64
C ALA A 79 -3.42 3.77 -14.11
#